data_AF-A0A925T306-F1
#
_entry.id   AF-A0A925T306-F1
#
_cell.length_a   1.000
_cell.length_b   1.000
_cell.length_c   1.000
_cell.angle_alpha   90.00
_cell.angle_beta   90.00
_cell.angle_gamma   90.00
#
_symmetry.space_group_name_H-M   'P 1'
#
loop_
_entity.id
_entity.type
_entity.pdbx_description
1 polymer ?
#
loop_
_entity_poly.entity_id
_entity_poly.type
_entity_poly.pdbx_seq_one_letter_code
_entity_poly.pdbx_strand_id
1 'polypeptide(L)'
;MGVAKLTDQNTVVPAESKYARVERERRYLLQDLPEGLTRASPHVQITDNYLTGTRLRLRKVREPQTNKWTVKLTQKFAPDLRDYSRTIITDIYLNALETEALDISDANEIRKNRYPFEFQGRKFSVDMFLGDLFGLVLAEVSFETDAELESFAKPPFATADVTNVELFTGGRLCELTFADIREEIVKTVRSNPGTGAVARP
;
A
#
# COMPACT_ATOMS: atom_id res chain seq x y z
N MET A 1 -8.84 -17.25 -35.53
CA MET A 1 -8.19 -16.46 -34.46
C MET A 1 -8.26 -17.27 -33.19
N GLY A 2 -7.12 -17.70 -32.64
CA GLY A 2 -7.11 -18.41 -31.36
C GLY A 2 -7.47 -17.43 -30.25
N VAL A 3 -8.55 -17.69 -29.53
CA VAL A 3 -8.86 -16.96 -28.29
C VAL A 3 -7.78 -17.35 -27.28
N ALA A 4 -7.10 -16.37 -26.69
CA ALA A 4 -6.13 -16.63 -25.63
C ALA A 4 -6.84 -17.41 -24.50
N LYS A 5 -6.33 -18.60 -24.17
CA LYS A 5 -6.81 -19.32 -22.99
C LYS A 5 -6.27 -18.58 -21.77
N LEU A 6 -7.17 -17.96 -21.01
CA LEU A 6 -6.83 -17.38 -19.73
C LEU A 6 -6.52 -18.52 -18.76
N THR A 7 -5.30 -18.54 -18.23
CA THR A 7 -4.87 -19.46 -17.17
C THR A 7 -4.28 -18.65 -16.03
N ASP A 8 -4.16 -19.26 -14.85
CA ASP A 8 -3.48 -18.68 -13.68
C ASP A 8 -2.00 -18.36 -13.96
N GLN A 9 -1.44 -18.86 -15.08
CA GLN A 9 -0.06 -18.67 -15.50
C GLN A 9 0.17 -17.45 -16.40
N ASN A 10 -0.83 -16.58 -16.60
CA ASN A 10 -0.63 -15.28 -17.25
C ASN A 10 0.12 -14.31 -16.32
N THR A 11 1.36 -14.66 -15.99
CA THR A 11 2.25 -13.90 -15.11
C THR A 11 3.21 -13.05 -15.93
N VAL A 12 3.20 -11.74 -15.66
CA VAL A 12 4.18 -10.80 -16.20
C VAL A 12 5.53 -11.08 -15.55
N VAL A 13 6.54 -11.36 -16.36
CA VAL A 13 7.94 -11.41 -15.91
C VAL A 13 8.53 -10.01 -16.07
N PRO A 14 8.87 -9.28 -14.99
CA PRO A 14 9.33 -7.89 -15.10
C PRO A 14 10.61 -7.73 -15.91
N ALA A 15 11.53 -8.69 -15.80
CA ALA A 15 12.78 -8.71 -16.58
C ALA A 15 12.52 -8.74 -18.10
N GLU A 16 11.35 -9.22 -18.51
CA GLU A 16 10.93 -9.34 -19.91
C GLU A 16 9.90 -8.27 -20.30
N SER A 17 9.49 -7.41 -19.35
CA SER A 17 8.48 -6.38 -19.57
C SER A 17 9.09 -4.98 -19.57
N LYS A 18 8.83 -4.24 -20.65
CA LYS A 18 9.26 -2.83 -20.76
C LYS A 18 8.54 -1.90 -19.76
N TYR A 19 7.37 -2.28 -19.27
CA TYR A 19 6.47 -1.40 -18.53
C TYR A 19 6.30 -1.80 -17.06
N ALA A 20 6.50 -3.07 -16.74
CA ALA A 20 6.42 -3.54 -15.37
C ALA A 20 7.73 -3.29 -14.63
N ARG A 21 7.63 -2.76 -13.42
CA ARG A 21 8.78 -2.48 -12.55
C ARG A 21 8.69 -3.31 -11.28
N VAL A 22 9.85 -3.67 -10.74
CA VAL A 22 9.94 -4.23 -9.39
C VAL A 22 10.05 -3.06 -8.41
N GLU A 23 9.04 -2.89 -7.57
CA GLU A 23 9.10 -2.05 -6.38
C GLU A 23 9.65 -2.87 -5.21
N ARG A 24 10.61 -2.26 -4.50
CA ARG A 24 11.18 -2.78 -3.26
C ARG A 24 10.77 -1.84 -2.14
N GLU A 25 9.92 -2.30 -1.23
CA GLU A 25 9.36 -1.46 -0.17
C GLU A 25 9.34 -2.19 1.18
N ARG A 26 9.48 -1.42 2.26
CA ARG A 26 9.16 -1.89 3.61
C ARG A 26 8.04 -1.05 4.18
N ARG A 27 7.18 -1.70 4.95
CA ARG A 27 5.97 -1.12 5.54
C ARG A 27 5.98 -1.28 7.05
N TYR A 28 5.67 -0.19 7.73
CA TYR A 28 5.71 -0.11 9.18
C TYR A 28 4.38 0.37 9.74
N LEU A 29 3.94 -0.24 10.83
CA LEU A 29 2.79 0.21 11.60
C LEU A 29 3.21 1.30 12.59
N LEU A 30 2.47 2.39 12.61
CA LEU A 30 2.68 3.53 13.50
C LEU A 30 1.50 3.69 14.46
N GLN A 31 1.75 4.33 15.60
CA GLN A 31 0.71 4.67 16.57
C GLN A 31 -0.10 5.91 16.15
N ASP A 32 0.58 6.93 15.60
CA ASP A 32 0.01 8.13 15.00
C ASP A 32 1.03 8.71 13.99
N LEU A 33 0.76 9.87 13.40
CA LEU A 33 1.73 10.62 12.63
C LEU A 33 3.03 10.81 13.43
N PRO A 34 4.21 10.63 12.82
CA PRO A 34 5.48 10.88 13.48
C PRO A 34 5.60 12.30 13.99
N GLU A 35 6.43 12.49 15.02
CA GLU A 35 6.74 13.82 15.54
C GLU A 35 7.21 14.77 14.43
N GLY A 36 6.68 16.00 14.45
CA GLY A 36 6.93 17.01 13.41
C GLY A 36 5.92 17.00 12.26
N LEU A 37 5.11 15.95 12.10
CA LEU A 37 3.96 15.96 11.19
C LEU A 37 2.66 16.26 11.93
N THR A 38 1.81 17.06 11.29
CA THR A 38 0.45 17.34 11.74
C THR A 38 -0.52 17.04 10.62
N ARG A 39 -1.82 16.93 10.92
CA ARG A 39 -2.86 16.72 9.90
C ARG A 39 -2.93 17.83 8.85
N ALA A 40 -2.46 19.03 9.20
CA ALA A 40 -2.39 20.19 8.32
C ALA A 40 -1.09 20.27 7.49
N SER A 41 -0.09 19.43 7.78
CA SER A 41 1.15 19.38 7.00
C SER A 41 0.87 19.07 5.52
N PRO A 42 1.71 19.54 4.57
CA PRO A 42 1.54 19.23 3.16
C PRO A 42 1.42 17.72 2.91
N HIS A 43 0.42 17.33 2.14
CA HIS A 43 0.11 15.94 1.83
C HIS A 43 -0.65 15.86 0.50
N VAL A 44 -0.76 14.65 -0.03
CA VAL A 44 -1.71 14.33 -1.11
C VAL A 44 -2.87 13.51 -0.58
N GLN A 45 -4.04 13.67 -1.18
CA GLN A 45 -5.22 12.85 -0.90
C GLN A 45 -5.29 11.74 -1.95
N ILE A 46 -5.34 10.49 -1.50
CA ILE A 46 -5.36 9.32 -2.37
C ILE A 46 -6.67 8.58 -2.17
N THR A 47 -7.31 8.23 -3.28
CA THR A 47 -8.43 7.30 -3.35
C THR A 47 -8.02 6.15 -4.26
N ASP A 48 -8.04 4.93 -3.74
CA ASP A 48 -7.76 3.71 -4.48
C ASP A 48 -9.03 2.87 -4.56
N ASN A 49 -9.53 2.64 -5.78
CA ASN A 49 -10.65 1.75 -6.05
C ASN A 49 -10.09 0.42 -6.58
N TYR A 50 -10.12 -0.63 -5.76
CA TYR A 50 -9.61 -1.97 -6.07
C TYR A 50 -10.68 -2.81 -6.76
N LEU A 51 -10.37 -3.35 -7.94
CA LEU A 51 -11.26 -4.26 -8.63
C LEU A 51 -11.23 -5.63 -7.95
N THR A 52 -12.33 -5.99 -7.33
CA THR A 52 -12.50 -7.22 -6.56
C THR A 52 -12.09 -8.46 -7.37
N GLY A 53 -11.30 -9.35 -6.77
CA GLY A 53 -10.82 -10.57 -7.42
C GLY A 53 -9.70 -10.37 -8.45
N THR A 54 -9.13 -9.17 -8.55
CA THR A 54 -8.05 -8.86 -9.51
C THR A 54 -6.84 -8.22 -8.83
N ARG A 55 -5.79 -7.93 -9.63
CA ARG A 55 -4.58 -7.19 -9.23
C ARG A 55 -4.66 -5.70 -9.57
N LEU A 56 -5.82 -5.23 -10.04
CA LEU A 56 -6.01 -3.91 -10.60
C LEU A 56 -6.65 -2.97 -9.59
N ARG A 57 -6.24 -1.71 -9.66
CA ARG A 57 -6.92 -0.60 -8.99
C ARG A 57 -6.89 0.65 -9.85
N LEU A 58 -7.92 1.48 -9.72
CA LEU A 58 -7.89 2.87 -10.18
C LEU A 58 -7.48 3.76 -9.02
N ARG A 59 -6.36 4.46 -9.18
CA ARG A 59 -5.86 5.43 -8.21
C ARG A 59 -6.16 6.85 -8.67
N LYS A 60 -6.80 7.62 -7.80
CA LYS A 60 -6.97 9.06 -7.93
C LYS A 60 -6.11 9.75 -6.87
N VAL A 61 -5.27 10.69 -7.28
CA VAL A 61 -4.42 11.49 -6.40
C VAL A 61 -4.78 12.96 -6.58
N ARG A 62 -5.09 13.63 -5.48
CA ARG A 62 -5.34 15.08 -5.45
C ARG A 62 -4.27 15.77 -4.61
N GLU A 63 -3.72 16.84 -5.16
CA GLU A 63 -2.87 17.80 -4.43
C GLU A 63 -3.76 18.94 -3.91
N PRO A 64 -4.06 19.02 -2.59
CA PRO A 64 -5.03 19.99 -2.06
C PRO A 64 -4.66 21.46 -2.33
N GLN A 65 -3.36 21.78 -2.37
CA GLN A 65 -2.86 23.14 -2.55
C GLN A 65 -3.14 23.68 -3.95
N THR A 66 -3.11 22.82 -4.97
CA THR A 66 -3.28 23.20 -6.38
C THR A 66 -4.59 22.73 -6.97
N ASN A 67 -5.33 21.87 -6.27
CA ASN A 67 -6.47 21.10 -6.79
C ASN A 67 -6.15 20.25 -8.02
N LYS A 68 -4.87 20.00 -8.30
CA LYS A 68 -4.47 19.13 -9.42
C LYS A 68 -4.84 17.69 -9.10
N TRP A 69 -5.40 17.01 -10.10
CA TRP A 69 -5.70 15.60 -10.06
C TRP A 69 -4.78 14.81 -10.99
N THR A 70 -4.39 13.62 -10.54
CA THR A 70 -3.76 12.59 -11.36
C THR A 70 -4.55 11.30 -11.20
N VAL A 71 -4.91 10.67 -12.31
CA VAL A 71 -5.64 9.41 -12.32
C VAL A 71 -4.83 8.36 -13.08
N LYS A 72 -4.77 7.15 -12.53
CA LYS A 72 -4.07 6.03 -13.18
C LYS A 72 -4.72 4.69 -12.87
N LEU A 73 -4.73 3.80 -13.87
CA LEU A 73 -4.98 2.37 -13.69
C LEU A 73 -3.66 1.71 -13.31
N THR A 74 -3.62 1.04 -12.17
CA THR A 74 -2.45 0.37 -11.63
C THR A 74 -2.70 -1.12 -11.54
N GLN A 75 -1.77 -1.94 -12.04
CA GLN A 75 -1.63 -3.34 -11.64
C GLN A 75 -0.52 -3.43 -10.59
N LYS A 76 -0.79 -4.00 -9.41
CA LYS A 76 0.24 -4.24 -8.38
C LYS A 76 0.05 -5.60 -7.72
N PHE A 77 1.10 -6.41 -7.63
CA PHE A 77 1.07 -7.72 -6.98
C PHE A 77 2.45 -8.20 -6.51
N ALA A 78 2.49 -9.06 -5.50
CA ALA A 78 3.70 -9.75 -5.09
C ALA A 78 3.89 -11.01 -5.97
N PRO A 79 5.08 -11.25 -6.55
CA PRO A 79 5.35 -12.48 -7.28
C PRO A 79 5.51 -13.71 -6.36
N ASP A 80 5.90 -13.51 -5.10
CA ASP A 80 5.91 -14.53 -4.05
C ASP A 80 4.97 -14.06 -2.92
N LEU A 81 3.92 -14.83 -2.61
CA LEU A 81 2.94 -14.49 -1.56
C LEU A 81 3.51 -14.60 -0.14
N ARG A 82 4.77 -15.00 0.00
CA ARG A 82 5.51 -14.99 1.28
C ARG A 82 6.43 -13.78 1.42
N ASP A 83 6.63 -13.02 0.35
CA ASP A 83 7.47 -11.82 0.30
C ASP A 83 6.72 -10.65 -0.34
N TYR A 84 6.10 -9.82 0.51
CA TYR A 84 5.42 -8.61 0.10
C TYR A 84 6.35 -7.39 0.06
N SER A 85 7.64 -7.56 0.38
CA SER A 85 8.64 -6.49 0.26
C SER A 85 9.00 -6.20 -1.19
N ARG A 86 8.70 -7.13 -2.11
CA ARG A 86 8.92 -7.02 -3.55
C ARG A 86 7.59 -7.15 -4.27
N THR A 87 7.27 -6.15 -5.07
CA THR A 87 6.04 -6.16 -5.86
C THR A 87 6.31 -5.75 -7.29
N ILE A 88 5.49 -6.28 -8.20
CA ILE A 88 5.46 -5.87 -9.59
C ILE A 88 4.40 -4.79 -9.70
N ILE A 89 4.76 -3.64 -10.28
CA ILE A 89 3.84 -2.54 -10.54
C ILE A 89 3.84 -2.16 -12.03
N THR A 90 2.66 -1.84 -12.57
CA THR A 90 2.49 -1.21 -13.88
C THR A 90 1.41 -0.16 -13.78
N ASP A 91 1.69 1.05 -14.28
CA ASP A 91 0.78 2.18 -14.24
C ASP A 91 0.44 2.66 -15.67
N ILE A 92 -0.82 3.01 -15.88
CA ILE A 92 -1.32 3.69 -17.08
C ILE A 92 -2.02 4.96 -16.62
N TYR A 93 -1.49 6.13 -17.01
CA TYR A 93 -2.10 7.42 -16.71
C TYR A 93 -3.31 7.66 -17.59
N LEU A 94 -4.38 8.18 -16.99
CA LEU A 94 -5.67 8.31 -17.64
C LEU A 94 -6.10 9.76 -17.73
N ASN A 95 -6.72 10.12 -18.85
CA ASN A 95 -7.52 11.32 -18.97
C ASN A 95 -8.96 11.09 -18.45
N ALA A 96 -9.79 12.14 -18.52
CA ALA A 96 -11.17 12.09 -18.03
C ALA A 96 -12.03 11.03 -18.75
N LEU A 97 -11.98 10.98 -20.09
CA LEU A 97 -12.77 10.04 -20.89
C LEU A 97 -12.36 8.59 -20.64
N GLU A 98 -11.07 8.32 -20.52
CA GLU A 98 -10.55 6.98 -20.17
C GLU A 98 -10.97 6.57 -18.76
N THR A 99 -10.99 7.51 -17.82
CA THR A 99 -11.44 7.27 -16.44
C THR A 99 -12.92 6.94 -16.39
N GLU A 100 -13.76 7.68 -17.12
CA GLU A 100 -15.19 7.45 -17.22
C GLU A 100 -15.51 6.10 -17.88
N ALA A 101 -14.78 5.75 -18.95
CA ALA A 101 -14.99 4.50 -19.69
C ALA A 101 -14.63 3.23 -18.91
N LEU A 102 -13.77 3.32 -17.89
CA LEU A 102 -13.37 2.16 -17.08
C LEU A 102 -14.42 1.75 -16.04
N ASP A 103 -15.47 2.56 -15.82
CA ASP A 103 -16.62 2.34 -14.92
C ASP A 103 -16.43 1.21 -13.88
N ILE A 104 -15.82 1.56 -12.75
CA ILE A 104 -15.48 0.59 -11.71
C ILE A 104 -16.51 0.65 -10.59
N SER A 105 -17.74 0.24 -10.90
CA SER A 105 -18.84 0.19 -9.94
C SER A 105 -18.65 -0.86 -8.84
N ASP A 106 -17.94 -1.95 -9.14
CA ASP A 106 -17.76 -3.11 -8.25
C ASP A 106 -16.39 -3.12 -7.55
N ALA A 107 -15.88 -1.93 -7.18
CA ALA A 107 -14.60 -1.79 -6.47
C ALA A 107 -14.75 -1.43 -5.00
N ASN A 108 -13.87 -2.03 -4.20
CA ASN A 108 -13.65 -1.63 -2.82
C ASN A 108 -12.71 -0.42 -2.75
N GLU A 109 -13.01 0.52 -1.87
CA GLU A 109 -12.33 1.81 -1.84
C GLU A 109 -11.46 1.98 -0.59
N ILE A 110 -10.23 2.46 -0.79
CA ILE A 110 -9.37 2.98 0.29
C ILE A 110 -9.19 4.48 0.10
N ARG A 111 -9.38 5.24 1.19
CA ARG A 111 -9.07 6.67 1.25
C ARG A 111 -7.97 6.93 2.26
N LYS A 112 -6.99 7.76 1.90
CA LYS A 112 -5.89 8.14 2.80
C LYS A 112 -5.26 9.48 2.44
N ASN A 113 -4.68 10.11 3.45
CA ASN A 113 -3.75 11.22 3.28
C ASN A 113 -2.32 10.67 3.35
N ARG A 114 -1.51 10.95 2.32
CA ARG A 114 -0.10 10.54 2.28
C ARG A 114 0.80 11.76 2.53
N TYR A 115 1.51 11.72 3.65
CA TYR A 115 2.46 12.74 4.08
C TYR A 115 3.88 12.32 3.69
N PRO A 116 4.64 13.16 2.97
CA PRO A 116 6.07 12.96 2.86
C PRO A 116 6.72 13.20 4.23
N PHE A 117 7.58 12.29 4.66
CA PHE A 117 8.30 12.39 5.92
C PHE A 117 9.77 12.06 5.68
N GLU A 118 10.69 12.89 6.18
CA GLU A 118 12.12 12.61 6.10
C GLU A 118 12.65 12.29 7.48
N PHE A 119 13.35 11.17 7.60
CA PHE A 119 13.98 10.75 8.84
C PHE A 119 15.36 10.16 8.54
N GLN A 120 16.40 10.75 9.14
CA GLN A 120 17.79 10.34 8.97
C GLN A 120 18.20 10.22 7.48
N GLY A 121 17.78 11.18 6.65
CA GLY A 121 18.08 11.22 5.22
C GLY A 121 17.31 10.22 4.35
N ARG A 122 16.39 9.44 4.92
CA ARG A 122 15.49 8.54 4.18
C ARG A 122 14.09 9.15 4.09
N LYS A 123 13.50 9.09 2.90
CA LYS A 123 12.13 9.54 2.65
C LYS A 123 11.14 8.41 2.86
N PHE A 124 10.13 8.70 3.66
CA PHE A 124 8.99 7.84 3.93
C PHE A 124 7.71 8.46 3.36
N SER A 125 6.79 7.60 2.96
CA SER A 125 5.38 7.95 2.72
C SER A 125 4.58 7.51 3.93
N VAL A 126 4.10 8.45 4.74
CA VAL A 126 3.25 8.16 5.90
C VAL A 126 1.78 8.30 5.48
N ASP A 127 1.07 7.19 5.45
CA ASP A 127 -0.34 7.10 5.13
C ASP A 127 -1.18 7.13 6.40
N MET A 128 -2.03 8.15 6.52
CA MET A 128 -3.12 8.18 7.49
C MET A 128 -4.42 7.87 6.79
N PHE A 129 -5.02 6.73 7.13
CA PHE A 129 -6.22 6.22 6.49
C PHE A 129 -7.49 6.91 7.00
N LEU A 130 -8.51 6.93 6.14
CA LEU A 130 -9.81 7.58 6.35
C LEU A 130 -10.94 6.56 6.13
N GLY A 131 -12.18 6.96 6.45
CA GLY A 131 -13.35 6.10 6.27
C GLY A 131 -13.30 4.87 7.17
N ASP A 132 -13.56 3.70 6.60
CA ASP A 132 -13.61 2.43 7.36
C ASP A 132 -12.27 2.07 8.01
N LEU A 133 -11.16 2.57 7.47
CA LEU A 133 -9.81 2.37 7.99
C LEU A 133 -9.32 3.53 8.87
N PHE A 134 -10.21 4.43 9.28
CA PHE A 134 -9.85 5.60 10.09
C PHE A 134 -9.12 5.19 11.38
N GLY A 135 -7.92 5.74 11.58
CA GLY A 135 -7.06 5.45 12.71
C GLY A 135 -5.87 4.54 12.37
N LEU A 136 -5.88 3.86 11.22
CA LEU A 136 -4.71 3.15 10.74
C LEU A 136 -3.67 4.16 10.21
N VAL A 137 -2.42 4.02 10.67
CA VAL A 137 -1.27 4.78 10.17
C VAL A 137 -0.16 3.83 9.76
N LEU A 138 0.28 3.95 8.50
CA LEU A 138 1.37 3.15 7.94
C LEU A 138 2.46 4.05 7.39
N ALA A 139 3.72 3.68 7.59
CA ALA A 139 4.85 4.31 6.91
C ALA A 139 5.45 3.34 5.89
N GLU A 140 5.63 3.79 4.66
CA GLU A 140 6.29 3.05 3.59
C GLU A 140 7.62 3.72 3.23
N VAL A 141 8.63 2.92 2.96
CA VAL A 141 9.93 3.36 2.42
C VAL A 141 10.31 2.45 1.26
N SER A 142 10.79 3.06 0.18
CA SER A 142 11.20 2.35 -1.04
C SER A 142 12.73 2.33 -1.19
N PHE A 143 13.22 1.32 -1.90
CA PHE A 143 14.64 1.04 -2.09
C PHE A 143 14.95 0.80 -3.57
N GLU A 144 16.14 1.20 -4.00
CA GLU A 144 16.59 0.96 -5.38
C GLU A 144 17.13 -0.46 -5.55
N THR A 145 17.72 -1.03 -4.50
CA THR A 145 18.39 -2.34 -4.54
C THR A 145 17.88 -3.28 -3.45
N ASP A 146 18.01 -4.59 -3.69
CA ASP A 146 17.69 -5.62 -2.72
C ASP A 146 18.57 -5.55 -1.48
N ALA A 147 19.87 -5.26 -1.66
CA ALA A 147 20.81 -5.11 -0.56
C ALA A 147 20.42 -3.95 0.39
N GLU A 148 19.96 -2.82 -0.16
CA GLU A 148 19.46 -1.73 0.67
C GLU A 148 18.20 -2.12 1.47
N LEU A 149 17.26 -2.81 0.82
CA LEU A 149 16.02 -3.26 1.47
C LEU A 149 16.32 -4.22 2.63
N GLU A 150 17.18 -5.20 2.38
CA GLU A 150 17.51 -6.29 3.31
C GLU A 150 18.31 -5.79 4.52
N SER A 151 19.23 -4.84 4.31
CA SER A 151 20.04 -4.26 5.38
C SER A 151 19.32 -3.18 6.19
N PHE A 152 18.16 -2.70 5.74
CA PHE A 152 17.47 -1.60 6.40
C PHE A 152 16.91 -2.00 7.76
N ALA A 153 17.24 -1.25 8.81
CA ALA A 153 16.71 -1.48 10.15
C ALA A 153 15.32 -0.83 10.32
N LYS A 154 14.44 -1.46 11.10
CA LYS A 154 13.16 -0.86 11.50
C LYS A 154 13.42 0.49 12.17
N PRO A 155 12.79 1.59 11.71
CA PRO A 155 13.00 2.89 12.33
C PRO A 155 12.42 2.94 13.75
N PRO A 156 12.99 3.75 14.66
CA PRO A 156 12.56 3.78 16.06
C PRO A 156 11.14 4.34 16.26
N PHE A 157 10.64 5.15 15.33
CA PHE A 157 9.27 5.68 15.38
C PHE A 157 8.21 4.65 14.98
N ALA A 158 8.60 3.53 14.38
CA ALA A 158 7.68 2.48 13.98
C ALA A 158 7.40 1.53 15.15
N THR A 159 6.12 1.23 15.39
CA THR A 159 5.69 0.23 16.36
C THR A 159 6.11 -1.17 15.90
N ALA A 160 5.75 -1.55 14.67
CA ALA A 160 6.04 -2.88 14.13
C ALA A 160 6.46 -2.84 12.65
N ASP A 161 7.28 -3.80 12.24
CA ASP A 161 7.48 -4.13 10.83
C ASP A 161 6.34 -5.04 10.38
N VAL A 162 5.56 -4.57 9.42
CA VAL A 162 4.40 -5.30 8.86
C VAL A 162 4.57 -5.57 7.37
N THR A 163 5.82 -5.51 6.88
CA THR A 163 6.15 -5.62 5.45
C THR A 163 5.57 -6.90 4.85
N ASN A 164 5.81 -8.05 5.50
CA ASN A 164 5.38 -9.37 5.02
C ASN A 164 4.07 -9.87 5.66
N VAL A 165 3.26 -8.97 6.23
CA VAL A 165 1.96 -9.31 6.78
C VAL A 165 0.90 -8.96 5.74
N GLU A 166 0.31 -9.98 5.12
CA GLU A 166 -0.65 -9.84 4.01
C GLU A 166 -1.83 -8.91 4.34
N LEU A 167 -2.28 -8.92 5.60
CA LEU A 167 -3.34 -8.05 6.14
C LEU A 167 -3.11 -6.56 5.82
N PHE A 168 -1.86 -6.11 5.80
CA PHE A 168 -1.50 -4.70 5.56
C PHE A 168 -1.17 -4.40 4.10
N THR A 169 -1.42 -5.34 3.18
CA THR A 169 -1.38 -5.07 1.74
C THR A 169 -2.64 -4.31 1.33
N GLY A 170 -2.51 -3.39 0.36
CA GLY A 170 -3.67 -2.60 -0.07
C GLY A 170 -4.83 -3.44 -0.64
N GLY A 171 -4.53 -4.59 -1.23
CA GLY A 171 -5.55 -5.52 -1.76
C GLY A 171 -6.35 -6.24 -0.66
N ARG A 172 -5.77 -6.51 0.51
CA ARG A 172 -6.53 -7.02 1.66
C ARG A 172 -7.19 -5.90 2.45
N LEU A 173 -6.50 -4.78 2.65
CA LEU A 173 -7.02 -3.64 3.43
C LEU A 173 -8.34 -3.10 2.86
N CYS A 174 -8.57 -3.16 1.55
CA CYS A 174 -9.78 -2.62 0.95
C CYS A 174 -11.04 -3.44 1.32
N GLU A 175 -10.87 -4.67 1.79
CA GLU A 175 -11.97 -5.54 2.22
C GLU A 175 -12.27 -5.43 3.73
N LEU A 176 -11.59 -4.54 4.44
CA LEU A 176 -11.57 -4.52 5.91
C LEU A 176 -11.92 -3.16 6.48
N THR A 177 -12.49 -3.20 7.68
CA THR A 177 -12.59 -2.04 8.56
C THR A 177 -11.43 -2.01 9.56
N PHE A 178 -11.25 -0.87 10.22
CA PHE A 178 -10.28 -0.74 11.30
C PHE A 178 -10.58 -1.69 12.47
N ALA A 179 -11.86 -1.99 12.72
CA ALA A 179 -12.26 -2.96 13.74
C ALA A 179 -11.76 -4.37 13.39
N ASP A 180 -11.94 -4.80 12.14
CA ASP A 180 -11.49 -6.11 11.66
C ASP A 180 -9.98 -6.27 11.82
N ILE A 181 -9.21 -5.23 11.46
CA ILE A 181 -7.75 -5.22 11.61
C ILE A 181 -7.35 -5.39 13.08
N ARG A 182 -8.01 -4.68 14.00
CA ARG A 182 -7.72 -4.80 15.43
C ARG A 182 -8.00 -6.20 15.95
N GLU A 183 -9.10 -6.82 15.52
CA GLU A 183 -9.43 -8.20 15.90
C GLU A 183 -8.39 -9.19 15.38
N GLU A 184 -7.96 -9.04 14.14
CA GLU A 184 -6.99 -9.94 13.52
C GLU A 184 -5.61 -9.85 14.17
N ILE A 185 -5.18 -8.64 14.55
CA ILE A 185 -3.96 -8.43 15.35
C ILE A 185 -4.09 -9.14 16.70
N VAL A 186 -5.22 -8.99 17.40
CA VAL A 186 -5.44 -9.62 18.70
C VAL A 186 -5.45 -11.15 18.59
N LYS A 187 -6.08 -11.72 17.55
CA LYS A 187 -6.07 -13.16 17.30
C LYS A 187 -4.66 -13.67 17.07
N THR A 188 -3.88 -12.99 16.23
CA THR A 188 -2.49 -13.36 15.90
C THR A 188 -1.58 -13.35 17.13
N VAL A 189 -1.73 -12.37 18.01
CA VAL A 189 -0.98 -12.30 19.29
C VAL A 189 -1.38 -13.44 20.24
N ARG A 190 -2.65 -13.83 20.26
CA ARG A 190 -3.13 -14.93 21.12
C ARG A 190 -2.73 -16.31 20.61
N SER A 191 -2.65 -16.51 19.29
CA SER A 191 -2.26 -17.77 18.67
C SER A 191 -0.74 -17.98 18.62
N ASN A 192 0.06 -16.92 18.82
CA ASN A 192 1.52 -17.00 18.85
C ASN A 192 2.11 -16.32 20.11
N PRO A 193 2.03 -16.96 21.29
CA PRO A 193 2.45 -16.35 22.57
C PRO A 193 3.98 -16.13 22.71
N GLY A 194 4.78 -16.50 21.72
CA GLY A 194 6.25 -16.48 21.77
C GLY A 194 6.95 -15.15 21.42
N THR A 195 6.24 -14.10 21.03
CA THR A 195 6.86 -12.79 20.69
C THR A 195 6.31 -11.61 21.51
N GLY A 196 5.65 -11.90 22.64
CA GLY A 196 5.15 -10.89 23.56
C GLY A 196 6.22 -10.29 24.46
N ALA A 197 6.94 -9.28 23.98
CA ALA A 197 7.55 -8.27 24.84
C ALA A 197 7.02 -6.90 24.46
N VAL A 198 6.28 -6.33 25.42
CA VAL A 198 5.92 -4.91 25.58
C VAL A 198 4.66 -4.44 24.86
N ALA A 199 3.55 -4.40 25.61
CA ALA A 199 2.90 -3.14 26.00
C ALA A 199 1.57 -3.40 26.74
N ARG A 200 1.57 -3.19 28.07
CA ARG A 200 0.42 -2.72 28.87
C ARG A 200 0.95 -2.13 30.18
N PRO A 201 0.22 -1.22 30.85
CA PRO A 201 -0.83 -0.31 30.36
C PRO A 201 -0.29 1.10 30.07
#